data_AF-A0A2G8SMW8-F1
#
_entry.id   AF-A0A2G8SMW8-F1
#
_cell.length_a   1.000
_cell.length_b   1.000
_cell.length_c   1.000
_cell.angle_alpha   90.00
_cell.angle_beta   90.00
_cell.angle_gamma   90.00
#
_symmetry.space_group_name_H-M   'P 1'
#
loop_
_entity.id
_entity.type
_entity.pdbx_description
1 polymer ?
#
loop_
_entity_poly.entity_id
_entity_poly.type
_entity_poly.pdbx_seq_one_letter_code
_entity_poly.pdbx_strand_id
1 'polypeptide(L)'
;MARLLSRSSPVLTRWSRSAQPRVTRRSPASPQRLSCTSMSEPRVSGARSTMSIADTLRSSSSPAMRLIQSDRRLKGTKNEWPMWHQDVPDQPSIVRQYMRYTAQIQSGKNARQIVLRALQITTSHPKGPVYLWARRETTEEEVDESIFNEKVEFSKWPSVQGGGLPDSALNTIVDALLTAQFPLIITANAGRNPATVPLLAQLSTLLAIGIYTSCPMSMCIPWTHPHYIGTAFGGKNDLLPHADVIILLELDVGWVVAAGNAPQPGARVFVVDSDPLKMNWGWQHVDAELLCKADAETALTQLVGALDVPAAKAKVESDLVASRQARLKELRAAWVAAQEEAEAVTSLAEGSPTVPYVASTLRQAVAAQTASRGEKVLWVNESISNYPLVWTHLRRLRELARSRNGTIRCQRKP
;
A
#
# COMPACT_ATOMS: atom_id res chain seq x y z
N MET A 1 -23.20 -32.54 -59.97
CA MET A 1 -23.74 -32.29 -58.61
C MET A 1 -23.01 -31.07 -58.04
N ALA A 2 -23.37 -29.85 -58.43
CA ALA A 2 -24.45 -29.02 -57.84
C ALA A 2 -24.22 -28.78 -56.33
N ARG A 3 -23.69 -27.61 -55.94
CA ARG A 3 -24.42 -26.42 -55.41
C ARG A 3 -24.32 -26.39 -53.86
N LEU A 4 -24.12 -25.31 -53.09
CA LEU A 4 -24.22 -23.84 -53.24
C LEU A 4 -23.51 -23.15 -52.03
N LEU A 5 -22.89 -21.99 -52.29
CA LEU A 5 -22.87 -20.71 -51.53
C LEU A 5 -22.38 -20.66 -50.07
N SER A 6 -21.32 -19.94 -49.70
CA SER A 6 -21.03 -18.48 -49.80
C SER A 6 -21.91 -17.58 -48.92
N ARG A 7 -21.29 -16.93 -47.91
CA ARG A 7 -21.31 -15.47 -47.68
C ARG A 7 -20.59 -15.13 -46.37
N SER A 8 -19.43 -14.51 -46.49
CA SER A 8 -18.73 -13.82 -45.39
C SER A 8 -18.67 -12.34 -45.78
N SER A 9 -19.39 -11.48 -45.07
CA SER A 9 -19.28 -10.02 -45.21
C SER A 9 -18.30 -9.49 -44.15
N PRO A 10 -17.31 -8.66 -44.51
CA PRO A 10 -16.60 -7.83 -43.56
C PRO A 10 -17.30 -6.47 -43.49
N VAL A 11 -17.87 -6.12 -42.33
CA VAL A 11 -18.36 -4.78 -42.05
C VAL A 11 -17.16 -3.90 -41.68
N LEU A 12 -16.70 -3.13 -42.66
CA LEU A 12 -15.86 -1.95 -42.50
C LEU A 12 -16.60 -0.91 -41.65
N THR A 13 -16.24 -0.78 -40.37
CA THR A 13 -16.64 0.37 -39.55
C THR A 13 -15.55 1.44 -39.61
N ARG A 14 -15.86 2.46 -40.41
CA ARG A 14 -15.13 3.69 -40.63
C ARG A 14 -15.13 4.50 -39.32
N TRP A 15 -13.99 4.58 -38.64
CA TRP A 15 -13.80 5.55 -37.56
C TRP A 15 -13.67 6.96 -38.16
N SER A 16 -14.74 7.74 -38.06
CA SER A 16 -14.73 9.17 -38.32
C SER A 16 -13.93 9.87 -37.21
N ARG A 17 -12.85 10.53 -37.62
CA ARG A 17 -12.08 11.45 -36.78
C ARG A 17 -12.98 12.63 -36.41
N SER A 18 -13.42 12.72 -35.17
CA SER A 18 -14.02 13.92 -34.61
C SER A 18 -12.92 14.91 -34.20
N ALA A 19 -13.21 16.17 -34.53
CA ALA A 19 -12.41 17.37 -34.40
C ALA A 19 -11.60 17.51 -33.09
N GLN A 20 -10.29 17.73 -33.24
CA GLN A 20 -9.48 18.43 -32.24
C GLN A 20 -9.63 19.94 -32.41
N PRO A 21 -9.82 20.73 -31.34
CA PRO A 21 -9.84 22.18 -31.43
C PRO A 21 -8.43 22.75 -31.66
N ARG A 22 -8.34 23.67 -32.63
CA ARG A 22 -7.14 24.42 -33.00
C ARG A 22 -6.64 25.28 -31.83
N VAL A 23 -5.46 24.97 -31.32
CA VAL A 23 -4.68 25.91 -30.50
C VAL A 23 -3.86 26.79 -31.46
N THR A 24 -4.19 28.08 -31.51
CA THR A 24 -3.48 29.09 -32.27
C THR A 24 -2.13 29.40 -31.60
N ARG A 25 -1.03 28.95 -32.21
CA ARG A 25 0.32 29.43 -31.91
C ARG A 25 0.46 30.89 -32.32
N ARG A 26 0.68 31.79 -31.37
CA ARG A 26 1.31 33.10 -31.60
C ARG A 26 2.76 33.05 -31.09
N SER A 27 3.68 33.54 -31.92
CA SER A 27 5.06 33.93 -31.58
C SER A 27 5.55 34.84 -32.72
N PRO A 28 6.62 35.64 -32.54
CA PRO A 28 7.26 36.10 -31.30
C PRO A 28 7.46 37.64 -31.27
N ALA A 29 7.80 38.20 -30.11
CA ALA A 29 8.44 39.51 -30.01
C ALA A 29 9.85 39.33 -29.42
N SER A 30 10.80 39.99 -30.08
CA SER A 30 12.25 39.80 -30.00
C SER A 30 12.88 40.20 -28.65
N PRO A 31 14.04 39.63 -28.28
CA PRO A 31 14.73 39.90 -27.02
C PRO A 31 15.69 41.09 -27.11
N GLN A 32 15.69 41.95 -26.08
CA GLN A 32 16.75 42.92 -25.86
C GLN A 32 17.97 42.26 -25.21
N ARG A 33 19.13 42.57 -25.79
CA ARG A 33 20.49 42.15 -25.39
C ARG A 33 20.86 42.74 -24.04
N LEU A 34 21.49 41.94 -23.17
CA LEU A 34 22.49 42.44 -22.23
C LEU A 34 23.76 41.62 -22.36
N SER A 35 24.86 42.37 -22.36
CA SER A 35 26.23 42.07 -22.76
C SER A 35 26.92 41.03 -21.89
N CYS A 36 27.66 40.14 -22.55
CA CYS A 36 28.68 39.28 -21.95
C CYS A 36 29.98 40.09 -21.85
N THR A 37 30.46 40.33 -20.63
CA THR A 37 31.74 40.99 -20.39
C THR A 37 32.79 39.94 -20.08
N SER A 38 33.81 39.91 -20.91
CA SER A 38 35.04 39.12 -20.80
C SER A 38 35.84 39.46 -19.54
N MET A 39 36.31 38.44 -18.81
CA MET A 39 37.46 38.58 -17.91
C MET A 39 38.46 37.44 -18.13
N SER A 40 39.57 37.86 -18.77
CA SER A 40 40.97 37.45 -18.64
C SER A 40 41.36 36.26 -17.76
N GLU A 41 42.02 35.30 -18.40
CA GLU A 41 42.95 34.32 -17.81
C GLU A 41 44.26 34.98 -17.31
N PRO A 42 44.91 34.44 -16.27
CA PRO A 42 46.34 34.60 -16.05
C PRO A 42 47.14 33.36 -16.49
N ARG A 43 48.19 33.61 -17.29
CA ARG A 43 49.24 32.65 -17.65
C ARG A 43 50.16 32.38 -16.45
N VAL A 44 50.47 31.11 -16.19
CA VAL A 44 51.65 30.70 -15.42
C VAL A 44 52.47 29.73 -16.26
N SER A 45 53.77 30.04 -16.37
CA SER A 45 54.77 29.31 -17.14
C SER A 45 55.44 28.19 -16.33
N GLY A 46 55.63 27.03 -16.98
CA GLY A 46 56.87 26.26 -16.85
C GLY A 46 56.88 25.07 -15.88
N ALA A 47 56.62 23.88 -16.40
CA ALA A 47 57.49 22.70 -16.26
C ALA A 47 56.98 21.58 -17.18
N ARG A 48 57.80 21.19 -18.18
CA ARG A 48 57.55 20.01 -19.00
C ARG A 48 57.90 18.77 -18.18
N SER A 49 56.90 17.95 -17.90
CA SER A 49 57.10 16.53 -17.64
C SER A 49 56.09 15.77 -18.49
N THR A 50 56.57 15.25 -19.61
CA THR A 50 55.83 14.31 -20.45
C THR A 50 55.64 13.01 -19.69
N MET A 51 54.60 12.96 -18.87
CA MET A 51 54.11 11.74 -18.25
C MET A 51 53.01 11.19 -19.15
N SER A 52 53.27 10.03 -19.76
CA SER A 52 52.35 9.35 -20.65
C SER A 52 51.00 9.12 -19.96
N ILE A 53 49.90 9.54 -20.61
CA ILE A 53 48.51 9.27 -20.20
C ILE A 53 48.23 7.76 -20.05
N ALA A 54 49.12 6.89 -20.55
CA ALA A 54 49.02 5.44 -20.41
C ALA A 54 49.34 4.90 -18.99
N ASP A 55 50.06 5.65 -18.14
CA ASP A 55 50.54 5.12 -16.85
C ASP A 55 49.66 5.51 -15.65
N THR A 56 48.83 6.54 -15.76
CA THR A 56 47.89 6.93 -14.68
C THR A 56 46.60 6.10 -14.66
N LEU A 57 46.34 5.31 -15.71
CA LEU A 57 45.19 4.38 -15.74
C LEU A 57 45.44 3.05 -15.01
N ARG A 58 46.61 2.88 -14.39
CA ARG A 58 47.02 1.61 -13.77
C ARG A 58 46.86 1.56 -12.25
N SER A 59 46.43 2.65 -11.59
CA SER A 59 46.34 2.72 -10.11
C SER A 59 44.97 3.11 -9.54
N SER A 60 43.90 3.17 -10.34
CA SER A 60 42.54 3.42 -9.83
C SER A 60 41.46 2.66 -10.61
N SER A 61 41.76 1.41 -10.97
CA SER A 61 40.82 0.49 -11.61
C SER A 61 39.97 -0.22 -10.56
N SER A 62 38.80 0.34 -10.26
CA SER A 62 37.67 -0.47 -9.76
C SER A 62 37.40 -1.60 -10.77
N PRO A 63 37.43 -2.88 -10.37
CA PRO A 63 37.24 -4.00 -11.29
C PRO A 63 35.74 -4.22 -11.51
N ALA A 64 35.08 -3.33 -12.24
CA ALA A 64 33.66 -3.39 -12.52
C ALA A 64 33.38 -3.34 -14.03
N MET A 65 34.07 -4.18 -14.79
CA MET A 65 33.65 -4.57 -16.13
C MET A 65 34.16 -5.98 -16.43
N ARG A 66 33.51 -7.01 -15.86
CA ARG A 66 33.80 -8.42 -16.17
C ARG A 66 33.22 -8.77 -17.55
N LEU A 67 33.93 -8.35 -18.58
CA LEU A 67 33.76 -8.79 -19.97
C LEU A 67 34.53 -10.10 -20.19
N ILE A 68 33.99 -11.23 -19.77
CA ILE A 68 34.40 -12.53 -20.33
C ILE A 68 33.17 -13.43 -20.40
N GLN A 69 32.44 -13.42 -21.52
CA GLN A 69 31.17 -14.15 -21.70
C GLN A 69 31.21 -15.25 -22.75
N SER A 70 32.40 -15.52 -23.31
CA SER A 70 32.62 -16.53 -24.36
C SER A 70 33.83 -17.43 -24.04
N ASP A 71 34.33 -17.38 -22.80
CA ASP A 71 35.43 -18.24 -22.36
C ASP A 71 34.89 -19.61 -21.97
N ARG A 72 35.28 -20.63 -22.75
CA ARG A 72 34.90 -22.04 -22.52
C ARG A 72 35.42 -22.60 -21.20
N ARG A 73 36.33 -21.90 -20.50
CA ARG A 73 36.76 -22.25 -19.14
C ARG A 73 35.67 -22.04 -18.10
N LEU A 74 34.66 -21.22 -18.39
CA LEU A 74 33.51 -21.00 -17.51
C LEU A 74 32.32 -21.83 -17.98
N LYS A 75 31.84 -22.71 -17.09
CA LYS A 75 30.56 -23.40 -17.27
C LYS A 75 29.43 -22.35 -17.32
N GLY A 76 28.41 -22.58 -18.13
CA GLY A 76 27.36 -21.60 -18.39
C GLY A 76 27.71 -20.42 -19.30
N THR A 77 28.91 -20.39 -19.91
CA THR A 77 29.28 -19.37 -20.91
C THR A 77 28.28 -19.31 -22.07
N LYS A 78 28.18 -18.17 -22.75
CA LYS A 78 27.31 -18.01 -23.92
C LYS A 78 27.66 -19.03 -25.01
N ASN A 79 26.70 -19.87 -25.38
CA ASN A 79 26.87 -20.93 -26.39
C ASN A 79 25.75 -20.95 -27.45
N GLU A 80 24.71 -20.12 -27.33
CA GLU A 80 23.64 -19.98 -28.33
C GLU A 80 23.38 -18.51 -28.66
N TRP A 81 23.10 -18.22 -29.94
CA TRP A 81 22.90 -16.87 -30.46
C TRP A 81 21.92 -15.97 -29.64
N PRO A 82 20.78 -16.46 -29.13
CA PRO A 82 19.86 -15.63 -28.34
C PRO A 82 20.50 -15.00 -27.09
N MET A 83 21.56 -15.61 -26.54
CA MET A 83 22.22 -15.16 -25.32
C MET A 83 22.93 -13.81 -25.46
N TRP A 84 23.24 -13.36 -26.67
CA TRP A 84 23.78 -12.01 -26.89
C TRP A 84 22.70 -10.94 -26.91
N HIS A 85 21.54 -11.25 -27.48
CA HIS A 85 20.42 -10.30 -27.57
C HIS A 85 19.61 -10.20 -26.27
N GLN A 86 19.60 -11.27 -25.45
CA GLN A 86 18.86 -11.32 -24.18
C GLN A 86 19.66 -10.82 -22.97
N ASP A 87 20.98 -10.67 -23.09
CA ASP A 87 21.83 -10.20 -22.00
C ASP A 87 21.78 -8.67 -21.87
N VAL A 88 20.77 -8.19 -21.15
CA VAL A 88 20.54 -6.77 -20.88
C VAL A 88 21.57 -6.25 -19.86
N PRO A 89 22.36 -5.20 -20.18
CA PRO A 89 23.44 -4.71 -19.29
C PRO A 89 22.98 -4.28 -17.89
N ASP A 90 21.83 -3.58 -17.78
CA ASP A 90 21.20 -3.19 -16.50
C ASP A 90 19.74 -3.67 -16.48
N GLN A 91 19.54 -4.99 -16.51
CA GLN A 91 18.20 -5.60 -16.36
C GLN A 91 17.43 -5.06 -15.13
N PRO A 92 18.06 -4.87 -13.94
CA PRO A 92 17.36 -4.34 -12.79
C PRO A 92 16.78 -2.94 -12.97
N SER A 93 17.34 -2.09 -13.84
CA SER A 93 16.79 -0.74 -14.11
C SER A 93 15.31 -0.76 -14.52
N ILE A 94 14.87 -1.82 -15.21
CA ILE A 94 13.48 -2.00 -15.67
C ILE A 94 12.52 -2.08 -14.49
N VAL A 95 12.94 -2.74 -13.40
CA VAL A 95 12.08 -3.04 -12.24
C VAL A 95 12.43 -2.23 -10.99
N ARG A 96 13.56 -1.50 -10.99
CA ARG A 96 14.15 -0.87 -9.79
C ARG A 96 13.17 0.00 -9.01
N GLN A 97 12.29 0.73 -9.69
CA GLN A 97 11.32 1.63 -9.05
C GLN A 97 10.14 0.90 -8.40
N TYR A 98 9.89 -0.36 -8.76
CA TYR A 98 8.78 -1.17 -8.23
C TYR A 98 9.23 -2.13 -7.12
N MET A 99 10.54 -2.29 -6.93
CA MET A 99 11.13 -3.30 -6.04
C MET A 99 11.72 -2.64 -4.79
N ARG A 100 11.56 -3.30 -3.64
CA ARG A 100 12.21 -2.90 -2.39
C ARG A 100 13.71 -3.14 -2.39
N TYR A 101 14.12 -4.18 -3.11
CA TYR A 101 15.49 -4.65 -3.19
C TYR A 101 15.71 -5.35 -4.53
N THR A 102 16.82 -5.03 -5.17
CA THR A 102 17.28 -5.73 -6.38
C THR A 102 18.70 -6.19 -6.15
N ALA A 103 19.00 -7.47 -6.41
CA ALA A 103 20.36 -7.97 -6.28
C ALA A 103 20.67 -9.05 -7.30
N GLN A 104 21.92 -9.04 -7.77
CA GLN A 104 22.47 -10.12 -8.55
C GLN A 104 23.05 -11.18 -7.61
N ILE A 105 22.70 -12.44 -7.83
CA ILE A 105 23.43 -13.59 -7.28
C ILE A 105 24.73 -13.72 -8.09
N GLN A 106 25.86 -13.59 -7.41
CA GLN A 106 27.18 -13.55 -8.06
C GLN A 106 27.87 -14.91 -8.09
N SER A 107 27.50 -15.81 -7.16
CA SER A 107 28.07 -17.15 -7.06
C SER A 107 27.06 -18.11 -6.44
N GLY A 108 27.10 -19.39 -6.82
CA GLY A 108 26.36 -20.46 -6.14
C GLY A 108 26.71 -20.54 -4.65
N LYS A 109 27.94 -20.18 -4.28
CA LYS A 109 28.44 -20.20 -2.90
C LYS A 109 27.76 -19.20 -1.97
N ASN A 110 27.22 -18.11 -2.51
CA ASN A 110 26.55 -17.05 -1.72
C ASN A 110 25.05 -16.91 -2.00
N ALA A 111 24.51 -17.75 -2.90
CA ALA A 111 23.10 -17.71 -3.30
C ALA A 111 22.17 -17.76 -2.08
N ARG A 112 22.47 -18.65 -1.13
CA ARG A 112 21.72 -18.78 0.13
C ARG A 112 21.61 -17.46 0.90
N GLN A 113 22.73 -16.79 1.15
CA GLN A 113 22.77 -15.55 1.95
C GLN A 113 22.02 -14.42 1.24
N ILE A 114 22.12 -14.35 -0.09
CA ILE A 114 21.40 -13.34 -0.88
C ILE A 114 19.89 -13.58 -0.82
N VAL A 115 19.45 -14.83 -0.95
CA VAL A 115 18.03 -15.22 -0.85
C VAL A 115 17.49 -14.93 0.55
N LEU A 116 18.21 -15.31 1.60
CA LEU A 116 17.79 -15.06 2.99
C LEU A 116 17.73 -13.56 3.31
N ARG A 117 18.70 -12.77 2.81
CA ARG A 117 18.65 -11.30 2.92
C ARG A 117 17.43 -10.72 2.20
N ALA A 118 17.15 -11.20 0.99
CA ALA A 118 15.99 -10.75 0.23
C ALA A 118 14.68 -11.10 0.93
N LEU A 119 14.61 -12.27 1.58
CA LEU A 119 13.50 -12.68 2.43
C LEU A 119 13.36 -11.75 3.65
N GLN A 120 14.45 -11.43 4.35
CA GLN A 120 14.39 -10.46 5.45
C GLN A 120 13.84 -9.12 4.99
N ILE A 121 14.24 -8.62 3.81
CA ILE A 121 13.76 -7.34 3.29
C ILE A 121 12.27 -7.42 2.90
N THR A 122 11.83 -8.48 2.22
CA THR A 122 10.43 -8.61 1.78
C THR A 122 9.45 -8.75 2.95
N THR A 123 9.89 -9.34 4.06
CA THR A 123 9.07 -9.54 5.26
C THR A 123 9.18 -8.42 6.29
N SER A 124 10.11 -7.47 6.12
CA SER A 124 10.28 -6.29 6.97
C SER A 124 9.49 -5.10 6.46
N HIS A 125 8.95 -4.27 7.35
CA HIS A 125 8.18 -3.10 6.95
C HIS A 125 9.05 -1.94 6.41
N PRO A 126 8.57 -1.17 5.41
CA PRO A 126 7.41 -1.50 4.57
C PRO A 126 7.72 -2.72 3.68
N LYS A 127 6.81 -3.71 3.74
CA LYS A 127 6.91 -4.97 3.00
C LYS A 127 6.72 -4.70 1.51
N GLY A 128 7.38 -5.48 0.67
CA GLY A 128 7.26 -5.31 -0.78
C GLY A 128 8.18 -6.24 -1.57
N PRO A 129 7.98 -6.30 -2.88
CA PRO A 129 8.62 -7.29 -3.73
C PRO A 129 10.13 -7.05 -3.84
N VAL A 130 10.87 -8.13 -4.07
CA VAL A 130 12.32 -8.13 -4.27
C VAL A 130 12.64 -8.84 -5.58
N TYR A 131 13.65 -8.36 -6.29
CA TYR A 131 14.08 -8.94 -7.57
C TYR A 131 15.50 -9.49 -7.45
N LEU A 132 15.61 -10.81 -7.57
CA LEU A 132 16.90 -11.50 -7.64
C LEU A 132 17.10 -12.04 -9.04
N TRP A 133 18.32 -11.91 -9.55
CA TRP A 133 18.70 -12.44 -10.85
C TRP A 133 20.11 -13.00 -10.79
N ALA A 134 20.45 -13.91 -11.69
CA ALA A 134 21.78 -14.50 -11.78
C ALA A 134 22.13 -14.64 -13.26
N ARG A 135 23.41 -14.54 -13.59
CA ARG A 135 23.89 -14.90 -14.93
C ARG A 135 23.99 -16.42 -15.03
N ARG A 136 23.95 -16.93 -16.24
CA ARG A 136 24.00 -18.37 -16.49
C ARG A 136 25.28 -19.00 -15.93
N GLU A 137 26.40 -18.31 -16.05
CA GLU A 137 27.68 -18.75 -15.49
C GLU A 137 27.62 -18.92 -13.98
N THR A 138 26.85 -18.07 -13.28
CA THR A 138 26.60 -18.21 -11.84
C THR A 138 25.68 -19.37 -11.54
N THR A 139 24.64 -19.60 -12.34
CA THR A 139 23.69 -20.70 -12.10
C THR A 139 24.27 -22.07 -12.42
N GLU A 140 25.28 -22.13 -13.29
CA GLU A 140 26.00 -23.36 -13.63
C GLU A 140 27.35 -23.50 -12.89
N GLU A 141 27.64 -22.62 -11.92
CA GLU A 141 28.84 -22.72 -11.11
C GLU A 141 28.86 -24.07 -10.37
N GLU A 142 29.93 -24.83 -10.56
CA GLU A 142 30.16 -26.05 -9.78
C GLU A 142 30.59 -25.66 -8.37
N VAL A 143 29.80 -26.12 -7.41
CA VAL A 143 30.04 -25.90 -5.98
C VAL A 143 30.10 -27.24 -5.26
N ASP A 144 30.86 -27.28 -4.19
CA ASP A 144 30.93 -28.46 -3.34
C ASP A 144 29.56 -28.75 -2.70
N GLU A 145 29.16 -30.02 -2.67
CA GLU A 145 27.86 -30.45 -2.14
C GLU A 145 27.67 -30.07 -0.66
N SER A 146 28.76 -29.93 0.10
CA SER A 146 28.71 -29.50 1.50
C SER A 146 27.97 -28.17 1.68
N ILE A 147 28.03 -27.25 0.71
CA ILE A 147 27.36 -25.95 0.76
C ILE A 147 25.83 -26.10 0.82
N PHE A 148 25.28 -27.11 0.14
CA PHE A 148 23.84 -27.40 0.18
C PHE A 148 23.43 -28.18 1.45
N ASN A 149 24.35 -28.96 2.00
CA ASN A 149 24.13 -29.74 3.22
C ASN A 149 24.29 -28.91 4.50
N GLU A 150 24.86 -27.71 4.42
CA GLU A 150 24.90 -26.77 5.54
C GLU A 150 23.49 -26.40 6.02
N LYS A 151 23.23 -26.67 7.31
CA LYS A 151 21.94 -26.34 7.93
C LYS A 151 21.69 -24.83 7.90
N VAL A 152 20.50 -24.45 7.42
CA VAL A 152 20.05 -23.07 7.42
C VAL A 152 19.31 -22.76 8.73
N GLU A 153 19.90 -21.89 9.55
CA GLU A 153 19.26 -21.38 10.75
C GLU A 153 18.41 -20.14 10.44
N PHE A 154 17.15 -20.34 10.04
CA PHE A 154 16.22 -19.25 9.71
C PHE A 154 16.00 -18.25 10.88
N SER A 155 16.19 -18.69 12.13
CA SER A 155 16.09 -17.83 13.32
C SER A 155 17.14 -16.70 13.35
N LYS A 156 18.26 -16.86 12.64
CA LYS A 156 19.30 -15.82 12.49
C LYS A 156 19.00 -14.82 11.37
N TRP A 157 17.88 -15.00 10.66
CA TRP A 157 17.43 -14.10 9.58
C TRP A 157 16.03 -13.54 9.88
N PRO A 158 15.80 -12.90 11.05
CA PRO A 158 14.49 -12.39 11.40
C PRO A 158 14.13 -11.17 10.53
N SER A 159 12.83 -10.95 10.36
CA SER A 159 12.32 -9.65 9.91
C SER A 159 12.63 -8.57 10.95
N VAL A 160 12.77 -7.32 10.49
CA VAL A 160 12.82 -6.16 11.38
C VAL A 160 11.50 -6.06 12.13
N GLN A 161 11.59 -6.01 13.47
CA GLN A 161 10.43 -5.76 14.32
C GLN A 161 9.98 -4.31 14.18
N GLY A 162 8.67 -4.11 14.19
CA GLY A 162 8.08 -2.78 14.18
C GLY A 162 8.32 -2.02 15.48
N GLY A 163 8.49 -0.71 15.40
CA GLY A 163 8.55 0.17 16.57
C GLY A 163 7.15 0.56 17.06
N GLY A 164 7.05 0.95 18.33
CA GLY A 164 5.85 1.59 18.87
C GLY A 164 5.88 3.12 18.74
N LEU A 165 4.86 3.76 19.30
CA LEU A 165 4.83 5.20 19.50
C LEU A 165 5.84 5.59 20.60
N PRO A 166 6.63 6.67 20.39
CA PRO A 166 7.35 7.32 21.49
C PRO A 166 6.37 7.81 22.56
N ASP A 167 6.76 7.82 23.83
CA ASP A 167 5.89 8.20 24.95
C ASP A 167 5.26 9.60 24.77
N SER A 168 6.03 10.56 24.24
CA SER A 168 5.52 11.92 23.97
C SER A 168 4.41 11.93 22.92
N ALA A 169 4.57 11.15 21.84
CA ALA A 169 3.55 11.01 20.80
C ALA A 169 2.33 10.24 21.32
N LEU A 170 2.54 9.17 22.08
CA LEU A 170 1.48 8.39 22.72
C LEU A 170 0.62 9.28 23.61
N ASN A 171 1.23 10.04 24.53
CA ASN A 171 0.52 10.95 25.43
C ASN A 171 -0.25 12.03 24.65
N THR A 172 0.38 12.62 23.63
CA THR A 172 -0.25 13.66 22.79
C THR A 172 -1.50 13.14 22.08
N ILE A 173 -1.44 11.93 21.52
CA ILE A 173 -2.56 11.30 20.82
C ILE A 173 -3.66 10.91 21.82
N VAL A 174 -3.30 10.31 22.96
CA VAL A 174 -4.27 9.92 24.00
C VAL A 174 -5.01 11.13 24.52
N ASP A 175 -4.30 12.22 24.86
CA ASP A 175 -4.93 13.46 25.33
C ASP A 175 -5.88 14.04 24.28
N ALA A 176 -5.48 14.05 23.01
CA ALA A 176 -6.33 14.50 21.91
C ALA A 176 -7.64 13.68 21.82
N LEU A 177 -7.53 12.35 21.84
CA LEU A 177 -8.68 11.46 21.76
C LEU A 177 -9.61 11.57 22.98
N LEU A 178 -9.07 11.80 24.17
CA LEU A 178 -9.84 11.97 25.39
C LEU A 178 -10.65 13.28 25.41
N THR A 179 -10.21 14.32 24.70
CA THR A 179 -10.90 15.64 24.67
C THR A 179 -11.69 15.93 23.40
N ALA A 180 -11.54 15.11 22.35
CA ALA A 180 -12.18 15.32 21.04
C ALA A 180 -13.72 15.41 21.11
N GLN A 181 -14.36 16.15 20.23
CA GLN A 181 -15.82 16.15 20.08
C GLN A 181 -16.27 15.10 19.06
N PHE A 182 -15.49 14.90 18.00
CA PHE A 182 -15.74 13.88 16.98
C PHE A 182 -14.42 13.30 16.47
N PRO A 183 -13.79 12.38 17.24
CA PRO A 183 -12.59 11.71 16.79
C PRO A 183 -12.91 10.72 15.65
N LEU A 184 -12.06 10.72 14.63
CA LEU A 184 -12.20 9.90 13.43
C LEU A 184 -10.90 9.15 13.12
N ILE A 185 -10.97 7.82 12.98
CA ILE A 185 -9.87 7.00 12.44
C ILE A 185 -10.17 6.72 10.97
N ILE A 186 -9.21 7.02 10.09
CA ILE A 186 -9.25 6.69 8.67
C ILE A 186 -8.18 5.63 8.40
N THR A 187 -8.57 4.49 7.83
CA THR A 187 -7.67 3.36 7.57
C THR A 187 -7.92 2.68 6.24
N ALA A 188 -6.89 2.10 5.63
CA ALA A 188 -7.01 1.29 4.41
C ALA A 188 -6.37 -0.09 4.54
N ASN A 189 -5.24 -0.13 5.24
CA ASN A 189 -4.30 -1.24 5.21
C ASN A 189 -4.03 -1.86 6.58
N ALA A 190 -4.62 -1.34 7.66
CA ALA A 190 -4.46 -1.89 9.00
C ALA A 190 -4.81 -3.40 9.07
N GLY A 191 -5.78 -3.84 8.27
CA GLY A 191 -6.17 -5.24 8.14
C GLY A 191 -5.15 -6.17 7.48
N ARG A 192 -4.05 -5.66 6.89
CA ARG A 192 -2.93 -6.48 6.40
C ARG A 192 -2.30 -7.28 7.54
N ASN A 193 -2.38 -6.76 8.76
CA ASN A 193 -2.13 -7.50 9.98
C ASN A 193 -3.46 -7.80 10.69
N PRO A 194 -3.98 -9.05 10.63
CA PRO A 194 -5.24 -9.39 11.28
C PRO A 194 -5.28 -9.15 12.79
N ALA A 195 -4.13 -9.09 13.47
CA ALA A 195 -4.06 -8.79 14.91
C ALA A 195 -4.43 -7.33 15.24
N THR A 196 -4.34 -6.43 14.26
CA THR A 196 -4.73 -5.02 14.39
C THR A 196 -6.25 -4.82 14.49
N VAL A 197 -7.04 -5.68 13.83
CA VAL A 197 -8.51 -5.56 13.75
C VAL A 197 -9.19 -5.50 15.14
N PRO A 198 -8.95 -6.46 16.07
CA PRO A 198 -9.57 -6.40 17.40
C PRO A 198 -9.09 -5.24 18.25
N LEU A 199 -7.83 -4.81 18.12
CA LEU A 199 -7.30 -3.66 18.86
C LEU A 199 -7.93 -2.35 18.39
N LEU A 200 -8.12 -2.20 17.07
CA LEU A 200 -8.82 -1.05 16.49
C LEU A 200 -10.29 -1.02 16.95
N ALA A 201 -10.98 -2.16 16.92
CA ALA A 201 -12.35 -2.28 17.43
C ALA A 201 -12.44 -1.91 18.92
N GLN A 202 -11.50 -2.41 19.73
CA GLN A 202 -11.43 -2.11 21.16
C GLN A 202 -11.21 -0.62 21.44
N LEU A 203 -10.21 0.01 20.80
CA LEU A 203 -9.94 1.43 20.96
C LEU A 203 -11.15 2.28 20.57
N SER A 204 -11.76 1.96 19.42
CA SER A 204 -12.94 2.66 18.93
C SER A 204 -14.14 2.48 19.86
N THR A 205 -14.34 1.29 20.43
CA THR A 205 -15.41 1.01 21.40
C THR A 205 -15.23 1.81 22.68
N LEU A 206 -14.02 1.81 23.25
CA LEU A 206 -13.69 2.51 24.50
C LEU A 206 -13.94 4.01 24.39
N LEU A 207 -13.50 4.65 23.30
CA LEU A 207 -13.52 6.11 23.18
C LEU A 207 -14.62 6.65 22.26
N ALA A 208 -15.47 5.76 21.75
CA ALA A 208 -16.50 6.09 20.77
C ALA A 208 -15.92 6.85 19.57
N ILE A 209 -14.94 6.24 18.90
CA ILE A 209 -14.23 6.83 17.76
C ILE A 209 -14.85 6.33 16.47
N GLY A 210 -15.26 7.23 15.57
CA GLY A 210 -15.74 6.86 14.25
C GLY A 210 -14.63 6.19 13.44
N ILE A 211 -14.94 5.09 12.75
CA ILE A 211 -14.01 4.42 11.84
C ILE A 211 -14.53 4.60 10.41
N TYR A 212 -13.65 5.08 9.55
CA TYR A 212 -13.88 5.23 8.14
C TYR A 212 -12.79 4.51 7.35
N THR A 213 -13.16 3.86 6.25
CA THR A 213 -12.15 3.26 5.36
C THR A 213 -12.01 4.05 4.07
N SER A 214 -10.78 4.39 3.71
CA SER A 214 -10.48 5.13 2.47
C SER A 214 -9.63 4.24 1.59
N CYS A 215 -10.12 3.86 0.42
CA CYS A 215 -9.45 2.96 -0.49
C CYS A 215 -8.96 1.63 0.14
N PRO A 216 -9.74 0.91 0.99
CA PRO A 216 -9.24 -0.27 1.68
C PRO A 216 -8.83 -1.40 0.71
N MET A 217 -7.59 -1.87 0.88
CA MET A 217 -7.05 -3.06 0.22
C MET A 217 -7.23 -4.32 1.07
N SER A 218 -7.58 -4.15 2.34
CA SER A 218 -7.82 -5.23 3.31
C SER A 218 -8.99 -4.84 4.22
N MET A 219 -9.57 -5.83 4.91
CA MET A 219 -10.62 -5.56 5.89
C MET A 219 -9.99 -5.07 7.20
N CYS A 220 -10.13 -3.78 7.50
CA CYS A 220 -9.56 -3.17 8.71
C CYS A 220 -10.45 -3.28 9.94
N ILE A 221 -11.77 -3.32 9.73
CA ILE A 221 -12.79 -3.40 10.77
C ILE A 221 -13.96 -4.24 10.24
N PRO A 222 -14.65 -5.05 11.07
CA PRO A 222 -15.86 -5.76 10.67
C PRO A 222 -16.95 -4.77 10.27
N TRP A 223 -17.73 -5.13 9.25
CA TRP A 223 -18.85 -4.29 8.81
C TRP A 223 -19.90 -4.07 9.90
N THR A 224 -20.07 -5.04 10.80
CA THR A 224 -21.03 -5.01 11.92
C THR A 224 -20.60 -4.10 13.07
N HIS A 225 -19.36 -3.60 13.09
CA HIS A 225 -18.89 -2.76 14.18
C HIS A 225 -19.75 -1.48 14.29
N PRO A 226 -20.23 -1.11 15.49
CA PRO A 226 -21.19 -0.02 15.65
C PRO A 226 -20.64 1.34 15.23
N HIS A 227 -19.32 1.54 15.33
CA HIS A 227 -18.67 2.79 14.97
C HIS A 227 -18.07 2.78 13.55
N TYR A 228 -18.32 1.74 12.75
CA TYR A 228 -17.92 1.76 11.34
C TYR A 228 -18.96 2.53 10.52
N ILE A 229 -18.61 3.77 10.16
CA ILE A 229 -19.56 4.78 9.68
C ILE A 229 -19.38 5.14 8.20
N GLY A 230 -18.48 4.47 7.47
CA GLY A 230 -18.40 4.66 6.04
C GLY A 230 -17.16 4.07 5.37
N THR A 231 -17.22 4.07 4.04
CA THR A 231 -16.11 3.72 3.17
C THR A 231 -16.16 4.60 1.92
N ALA A 232 -15.01 4.99 1.38
CA ALA A 232 -14.91 5.65 0.09
C ALA A 232 -13.71 5.19 -0.71
N PHE A 233 -13.78 5.46 -2.01
CA PHE A 233 -12.75 5.14 -3.00
C PHE A 233 -12.48 6.39 -3.83
N GLY A 234 -11.98 7.42 -3.14
CA GLY A 234 -11.97 8.79 -3.64
C GLY A 234 -13.31 9.50 -3.45
N GLY A 235 -13.45 10.68 -4.04
CA GLY A 235 -14.65 11.51 -3.89
C GLY A 235 -14.71 12.25 -2.55
N LYS A 236 -15.90 12.78 -2.22
CA LYS A 236 -16.14 13.58 -1.02
C LYS A 236 -16.30 12.67 0.20
N ASN A 237 -15.67 13.05 1.31
CA ASN A 237 -15.90 12.47 2.62
C ASN A 237 -16.57 13.55 3.50
N ASP A 238 -17.88 13.40 3.71
CA ASP A 238 -18.70 14.37 4.44
C ASP A 238 -18.44 14.35 5.95
N LEU A 239 -17.68 13.38 6.47
CA LEU A 239 -17.31 13.33 7.89
C LEU A 239 -16.10 14.21 8.22
N LEU A 240 -15.22 14.46 7.25
CA LEU A 240 -13.97 15.23 7.46
C LEU A 240 -14.20 16.65 8.01
N PRO A 241 -15.17 17.44 7.51
CA PRO A 241 -15.39 18.80 8.01
C PRO A 241 -15.87 18.87 9.46
N HIS A 242 -16.27 17.73 10.04
CA HIS A 242 -16.78 17.64 11.41
C HIS A 242 -15.77 17.05 12.40
N ALA A 243 -14.67 16.46 11.91
CA ALA A 243 -13.69 15.79 12.74
C ALA A 243 -12.66 16.78 13.27
N ASP A 244 -12.57 16.87 14.58
CA ASP A 244 -11.61 17.73 15.29
C ASP A 244 -10.33 16.99 15.67
N VAL A 245 -10.37 15.66 15.71
CA VAL A 245 -9.19 14.79 15.84
C VAL A 245 -9.27 13.69 14.79
N ILE A 246 -8.20 13.55 13.99
CA ILE A 246 -8.11 12.54 12.93
C ILE A 246 -6.86 11.70 13.13
N ILE A 247 -7.01 10.37 13.11
CA ILE A 247 -5.88 9.44 13.02
C ILE A 247 -5.92 8.76 11.66
N LEU A 248 -4.87 8.95 10.87
CA LEU A 248 -4.61 8.20 9.65
C LEU A 248 -3.79 6.97 10.02
N LEU A 249 -4.44 5.80 10.07
CA LEU A 249 -3.87 4.55 10.51
C LEU A 249 -3.62 3.63 9.30
N GLU A 250 -2.35 3.30 9.02
CA GLU A 250 -1.97 2.44 7.88
C GLU A 250 -2.73 2.83 6.60
N LEU A 251 -2.49 4.06 6.16
CA LEU A 251 -3.26 4.72 5.11
C LEU A 251 -2.34 5.31 4.04
N ASP A 252 -2.73 5.04 2.81
CA ASP A 252 -2.00 5.43 1.61
C ASP A 252 -2.29 6.90 1.25
N VAL A 253 -3.57 7.26 1.07
CA VAL A 253 -4.01 8.62 0.76
C VAL A 253 -5.01 9.07 1.81
N GLY A 254 -4.67 10.13 2.57
CA GLY A 254 -5.52 10.71 3.60
C GLY A 254 -6.90 11.11 3.05
N TRP A 255 -6.89 12.05 2.12
CA TRP A 255 -8.08 12.50 1.40
C TRP A 255 -7.73 13.17 0.08
N VAL A 256 -8.70 13.21 -0.84
CA VAL A 256 -8.54 13.85 -2.14
C VAL A 256 -8.97 15.32 -2.04
N VAL A 257 -8.00 16.25 -2.00
CA VAL A 257 -8.27 17.70 -1.87
C VAL A 257 -9.12 18.23 -3.02
N ALA A 258 -8.89 17.76 -4.25
CA ALA A 258 -9.66 18.17 -5.43
C ALA A 258 -11.16 17.83 -5.35
N ALA A 259 -11.55 16.89 -4.47
CA ALA A 259 -12.95 16.57 -4.18
C ALA A 259 -13.55 17.47 -3.08
N GLY A 260 -12.87 18.55 -2.71
CA GLY A 260 -13.30 19.47 -1.65
C GLY A 260 -13.14 18.87 -0.24
N ASN A 261 -12.26 17.88 -0.07
CA ASN A 261 -11.99 17.30 1.24
C ASN A 261 -10.97 18.14 2.00
N ALA A 262 -11.37 18.57 3.19
CA ALA A 262 -10.51 19.16 4.18
C ALA A 262 -11.05 18.78 5.57
N PRO A 263 -10.17 18.52 6.55
CA PRO A 263 -10.55 18.49 7.96
C PRO A 263 -11.21 19.80 8.40
N GLN A 264 -11.86 19.76 9.56
CA GLN A 264 -12.28 20.98 10.24
C GLN A 264 -11.07 21.93 10.44
N PRO A 265 -11.23 23.26 10.29
CA PRO A 265 -10.18 24.19 10.68
C PRO A 265 -9.72 23.97 12.12
N GLY A 266 -8.40 23.82 12.32
CA GLY A 266 -7.82 23.53 13.63
C GLY A 266 -7.91 22.06 14.07
N ALA A 267 -8.40 21.16 13.22
CA ALA A 267 -8.38 19.73 13.51
C ALA A 267 -6.95 19.23 13.73
N ARG A 268 -6.77 18.38 14.75
CA ARG A 268 -5.50 17.73 15.05
C ARG A 268 -5.40 16.44 14.26
N VAL A 269 -4.39 16.32 13.41
CA VAL A 269 -4.22 15.18 12.51
C VAL A 269 -2.96 14.42 12.89
N PHE A 270 -3.07 13.11 13.09
CA PHE A 270 -1.96 12.23 13.43
C PHE A 270 -1.84 11.12 12.38
N VAL A 271 -0.63 10.86 11.89
CA VAL A 271 -0.34 9.73 11.01
C VAL A 271 0.36 8.64 11.82
N VAL A 272 -0.18 7.43 11.80
CA VAL A 272 0.42 6.23 12.40
C VAL A 272 0.52 5.17 11.33
N ASP A 273 1.72 4.98 10.80
CA ASP A 273 1.96 4.11 9.64
C ASP A 273 3.38 3.55 9.68
N SER A 274 3.57 2.34 9.17
CA SER A 274 4.90 1.74 9.05
C SER A 274 5.80 2.43 8.00
N ASP A 275 5.22 3.21 7.09
CA ASP A 275 5.87 4.08 6.10
C ASP A 275 5.08 5.40 5.92
N PRO A 276 5.19 6.35 6.87
CA PRO A 276 4.33 7.53 6.90
C PRO A 276 4.63 8.56 5.81
N LEU A 277 5.84 8.52 5.21
CA LEU A 277 6.26 9.46 4.16
C LEU A 277 6.11 8.92 2.74
N LYS A 278 5.82 7.61 2.58
CA LYS A 278 5.65 6.95 1.27
C LYS A 278 6.75 7.33 0.28
N MET A 279 8.02 7.22 0.69
CA MET A 279 9.17 7.80 -0.05
C MET A 279 9.38 7.25 -1.47
N ASN A 280 8.70 6.17 -1.84
CA ASN A 280 8.68 5.62 -3.19
C ASN A 280 7.63 6.26 -4.11
N TRP A 281 6.86 7.23 -3.64
CA TRP A 281 5.85 7.95 -4.42
C TRP A 281 6.39 9.28 -4.94
N GLY A 282 5.77 9.80 -6.01
CA GLY A 282 6.14 11.09 -6.58
C GLY A 282 5.74 12.29 -5.70
N TRP A 283 4.57 12.20 -5.05
CA TRP A 283 4.07 13.24 -4.14
C TRP A 283 3.03 12.65 -3.19
N GLN A 284 3.19 12.93 -1.90
CA GLN A 284 2.19 12.70 -0.87
C GLN A 284 2.44 13.71 0.24
N HIS A 285 1.37 14.34 0.74
CA HIS A 285 1.44 15.25 1.87
C HIS A 285 0.11 15.25 2.62
N VAL A 286 0.19 15.42 3.93
CA VAL A 286 -0.95 15.71 4.79
C VAL A 286 -0.49 16.69 5.86
N ASP A 287 -1.30 17.71 6.13
CA ASP A 287 -1.06 18.64 7.23
C ASP A 287 -1.34 17.93 8.55
N ALA A 288 -0.31 17.29 9.10
CA ALA A 288 -0.37 16.51 10.34
C ALA A 288 0.46 17.15 11.45
N GLU A 289 -0.07 17.08 12.68
CA GLU A 289 0.61 17.47 13.91
C GLU A 289 1.76 16.51 14.23
N LEU A 290 1.55 15.19 14.02
CA LEU A 290 2.59 14.17 14.18
C LEU A 290 2.55 13.15 13.04
N LEU A 291 3.74 12.76 12.58
CA LEU A 291 3.95 11.59 11.73
C LEU A 291 4.74 10.55 12.53
N CYS A 292 4.07 9.47 12.90
CA CYS A 292 4.63 8.39 13.69
C CYS A 292 4.91 7.18 12.79
N LYS A 293 6.20 6.87 12.61
CA LYS A 293 6.62 5.61 12.00
C LYS A 293 6.51 4.48 13.02
N ALA A 294 5.36 3.83 13.07
CA ALA A 294 5.07 2.79 14.05
C ALA A 294 4.32 1.62 13.42
N ASP A 295 4.50 0.43 14.00
CA ASP A 295 3.67 -0.72 13.69
C ASP A 295 2.29 -0.56 14.34
N ALA A 296 1.23 -0.75 13.54
CA ALA A 296 -0.14 -0.49 13.96
C ALA A 296 -0.61 -1.38 15.12
N GLU A 297 -0.19 -2.65 15.17
CA GLU A 297 -0.53 -3.55 16.28
C GLU A 297 0.09 -3.04 17.58
N THR A 298 1.36 -2.67 17.53
CA THR A 298 2.11 -2.13 18.68
C THR A 298 1.51 -0.79 19.14
N ALA A 299 1.29 0.14 18.21
CA ALA A 299 0.73 1.46 18.50
C ALA A 299 -0.68 1.37 19.11
N LEU A 300 -1.56 0.54 18.56
CA LEU A 300 -2.90 0.36 19.12
C LEU A 300 -2.87 -0.33 20.49
N THR A 301 -1.96 -1.28 20.70
CA THR A 301 -1.76 -1.90 22.01
C THR A 301 -1.37 -0.85 23.05
N GLN A 302 -0.44 0.05 22.71
CA GLN A 302 -0.04 1.15 23.58
C GLN A 302 -1.20 2.13 23.85
N LEU A 303 -1.95 2.51 22.80
CA LEU A 303 -3.11 3.40 22.93
C LEU A 303 -4.19 2.81 23.83
N VAL A 304 -4.54 1.53 23.64
CA VAL A 304 -5.50 0.83 24.51
C VAL A 304 -4.97 0.71 25.94
N GLY A 305 -3.69 0.35 26.11
CA GLY A 305 -3.06 0.22 27.43
C GLY A 305 -3.01 1.54 28.20
N ALA A 306 -2.80 2.67 27.51
CA ALA A 306 -2.79 3.99 28.11
C ALA A 306 -4.17 4.42 28.67
N LEU A 307 -5.26 3.76 28.28
CA LEU A 307 -6.59 4.00 28.82
C LEU A 307 -6.88 3.19 30.09
N ASP A 308 -6.04 2.22 30.45
CA ASP A 308 -6.21 1.36 31.63
C ASP A 308 -5.68 2.00 32.94
N VAL A 309 -5.62 3.33 33.00
CA VAL A 309 -5.24 4.08 34.21
C VAL A 309 -6.45 4.84 34.77
N PRO A 310 -6.57 5.02 36.10
CA PRO A 310 -7.76 5.60 36.72
C PRO A 310 -8.18 6.97 36.14
N ALA A 311 -7.21 7.85 35.87
CA ALA A 311 -7.46 9.17 35.31
C ALA A 311 -8.06 9.12 33.88
N ALA A 312 -7.62 8.16 33.06
CA ALA A 312 -8.16 7.95 31.72
C ALA A 312 -9.55 7.29 31.78
N LYS A 313 -9.75 6.31 32.68
CA LYS A 313 -11.05 5.64 32.88
C LYS A 313 -12.17 6.62 33.23
N ALA A 314 -11.91 7.58 34.11
CA ALA A 314 -12.89 8.62 34.43
C ALA A 314 -13.33 9.44 33.21
N LYS A 315 -12.42 9.69 32.25
CA LYS A 315 -12.74 10.38 31.00
C LYS A 315 -13.41 9.46 29.97
N VAL A 316 -13.07 8.17 29.96
CA VAL A 316 -13.74 7.15 29.14
C VAL A 316 -15.21 7.02 29.51
N GLU A 317 -15.54 7.12 30.80
CA GLU A 317 -16.91 7.04 31.33
C GLU A 317 -17.64 8.39 31.35
N SER A 318 -17.12 9.40 30.64
CA SER A 318 -17.70 10.75 30.64
C SER A 318 -18.91 10.90 29.71
N ASP A 319 -19.74 11.92 30.00
CA ASP A 319 -20.86 12.34 29.14
C ASP A 319 -20.40 12.67 27.71
N LEU A 320 -19.14 13.10 27.54
CA LEU A 320 -18.55 13.34 26.23
C LEU A 320 -18.52 12.05 25.39
N VAL A 321 -18.02 10.94 25.95
CA VAL A 321 -17.97 9.66 25.24
C VAL A 321 -19.39 9.15 24.98
N ALA A 322 -20.31 9.28 25.94
CA ALA A 322 -21.72 8.92 25.73
C ALA A 322 -22.37 9.72 24.58
N SER A 323 -22.10 11.04 24.48
CA SER A 323 -22.59 11.89 23.38
C SER A 323 -22.01 11.47 22.03
N ARG A 324 -20.72 11.10 21.97
CA ARG A 324 -20.09 10.54 20.76
C ARG A 324 -20.76 9.23 20.36
N GLN A 325 -21.03 8.31 21.30
CA GLN A 325 -21.72 7.05 21.02
C GLN A 325 -23.12 7.29 20.42
N ALA A 326 -23.89 8.22 20.98
CA ALA A 326 -25.21 8.58 20.46
C ALA A 326 -25.12 9.10 19.02
N ARG A 327 -24.20 10.03 18.75
CA ARG A 327 -23.95 10.55 17.40
C ARG A 327 -23.52 9.47 16.42
N LEU A 328 -22.61 8.58 16.81
CA LEU A 328 -22.15 7.47 15.95
C LEU A 328 -23.27 6.48 15.66
N LYS A 329 -24.16 6.23 16.62
CA LYS A 329 -25.33 5.38 16.40
C LYS A 329 -26.26 5.95 15.33
N GLU A 330 -26.50 7.26 15.33
CA GLU A 330 -27.29 7.95 14.30
C GLU A 330 -26.62 7.86 12.92
N LEU A 331 -25.32 8.20 12.85
CA LEU A 331 -24.54 8.10 11.61
C LEU A 331 -24.53 6.68 11.05
N ARG A 332 -24.33 5.68 11.91
CA ARG A 332 -24.35 4.26 11.53
C ARG A 332 -25.71 3.84 11.01
N ALA A 333 -26.78 4.20 11.71
CA ALA A 333 -28.15 3.86 11.30
C ALA A 333 -28.49 4.47 9.94
N ALA A 334 -28.18 5.75 9.73
CA ALA A 334 -28.38 6.42 8.45
C ALA A 334 -27.57 5.75 7.33
N TRP A 335 -26.29 5.43 7.58
CA TRP A 335 -25.45 4.78 6.59
C TRP A 335 -25.94 3.38 6.21
N VAL A 336 -26.36 2.57 7.20
CA VAL A 336 -26.95 1.24 6.97
C VAL A 336 -28.24 1.33 6.19
N ALA A 337 -29.16 2.23 6.56
CA ALA A 337 -30.43 2.42 5.87
C ALA A 337 -30.21 2.78 4.39
N ALA A 338 -29.28 3.69 4.10
CA ALA A 338 -28.91 4.03 2.71
C ALA A 338 -28.39 2.82 1.92
N GLN A 339 -27.65 1.90 2.57
CA GLN A 339 -27.19 0.68 1.90
C GLN A 339 -28.34 -0.30 1.64
N GLU A 340 -29.29 -0.41 2.56
CA GLU A 340 -30.45 -1.29 2.42
C GLU A 340 -31.41 -0.78 1.33
N GLU A 341 -31.65 0.53 1.28
CA GLU A 341 -32.40 1.18 0.21
C GLU A 341 -31.74 0.93 -1.16
N ALA A 342 -30.41 1.09 -1.25
CA ALA A 342 -29.68 0.82 -2.48
C ALA A 342 -29.77 -0.66 -2.92
N GLU A 343 -29.75 -1.61 -1.97
CA GLU A 343 -29.90 -3.05 -2.25
C GLU A 343 -31.32 -3.43 -2.72
N ALA A 344 -32.35 -2.67 -2.34
CA ALA A 344 -33.73 -2.89 -2.75
C ALA A 344 -34.01 -2.50 -4.22
N VAL A 345 -33.18 -1.61 -4.80
CA VAL A 345 -33.28 -1.22 -6.20
C VAL A 345 -32.66 -2.32 -7.07
N THR A 346 -33.51 -3.17 -7.67
CA THR A 346 -33.06 -4.36 -8.39
C THR A 346 -32.49 -4.07 -9.77
N SER A 347 -33.01 -3.06 -10.47
CA SER A 347 -32.60 -2.69 -11.83
C SER A 347 -32.46 -1.18 -12.03
N LEU A 348 -31.59 -0.82 -12.97
CA LEU A 348 -31.51 0.49 -13.57
C LEU A 348 -32.70 0.71 -14.52
N ALA A 349 -32.95 1.96 -14.91
CA ALA A 349 -34.03 2.31 -15.86
C ALA A 349 -33.94 1.54 -17.20
N GLU A 350 -32.74 1.12 -17.59
CA GLU A 350 -32.45 0.35 -18.80
C GLU A 350 -32.61 -1.18 -18.62
N GLY A 351 -33.07 -1.65 -17.46
CA GLY A 351 -33.33 -3.06 -17.16
C GLY A 351 -32.13 -3.87 -16.66
N SER A 352 -30.91 -3.31 -16.68
CA SER A 352 -29.72 -3.96 -16.12
C SER A 352 -29.72 -3.96 -14.59
N PRO A 353 -29.23 -5.01 -13.91
CA PRO A 353 -29.26 -5.07 -12.46
C PRO A 353 -28.30 -4.05 -11.81
N THR A 354 -28.65 -3.51 -10.65
CA THR A 354 -27.76 -2.59 -9.92
C THR A 354 -26.64 -3.36 -9.23
N VAL A 355 -25.48 -2.71 -9.05
CA VAL A 355 -24.35 -3.33 -8.34
C VAL A 355 -24.68 -3.65 -6.87
N PRO A 356 -25.33 -2.76 -6.10
CA PRO A 356 -25.80 -3.09 -4.75
C PRO A 356 -26.63 -4.37 -4.71
N TYR A 357 -27.61 -4.49 -5.62
CA TYR A 357 -28.47 -5.67 -5.72
C TYR A 357 -27.63 -6.93 -5.99
N VAL A 358 -26.80 -6.92 -7.05
CA VAL A 358 -25.94 -8.06 -7.41
C VAL A 358 -25.01 -8.47 -6.27
N ALA A 359 -24.35 -7.51 -5.61
CA ALA A 359 -23.45 -7.77 -4.50
C ALA A 359 -24.20 -8.37 -3.29
N SER A 360 -25.40 -7.87 -3.00
CA SER A 360 -26.22 -8.41 -1.92
C SER A 360 -26.74 -9.82 -2.21
N THR A 361 -27.16 -10.10 -3.44
CA THR A 361 -27.55 -11.45 -3.89
C THR A 361 -26.38 -12.42 -3.78
N LEU A 362 -25.18 -12.02 -4.24
CA LEU A 362 -23.97 -12.84 -4.11
C LEU A 362 -23.63 -13.12 -2.64
N ARG A 363 -23.69 -12.09 -1.78
CA ARG A 363 -23.49 -12.23 -0.33
C ARG A 363 -24.47 -13.23 0.29
N GLN A 364 -25.75 -13.15 -0.05
CA GLN A 364 -26.79 -14.07 0.43
C GLN A 364 -26.58 -15.50 -0.08
N ALA A 365 -26.26 -15.68 -1.36
CA ALA A 365 -25.96 -16.99 -1.94
C ALA A 365 -24.75 -17.64 -1.26
N VAL A 366 -23.69 -16.87 -1.01
CA VAL A 366 -22.51 -17.34 -0.28
C VAL A 366 -22.86 -17.72 1.16
N ALA A 367 -23.69 -16.93 1.85
CA ALA A 367 -24.14 -17.26 3.19
C ALA A 367 -24.99 -18.55 3.24
N ALA A 368 -25.81 -18.79 2.22
CA ALA A 368 -26.63 -20.00 2.12
C ALA A 368 -25.82 -21.25 1.75
N GLN A 369 -24.78 -21.12 0.91
CA GLN A 369 -24.05 -22.25 0.35
C GLN A 369 -22.78 -22.64 1.12
N THR A 370 -22.27 -21.78 2.00
CA THR A 370 -21.05 -22.07 2.76
C THR A 370 -21.35 -22.51 4.19
N ALA A 371 -20.63 -23.51 4.69
CA ALA A 371 -20.78 -23.99 6.07
C ALA A 371 -20.50 -22.89 7.12
N SER A 372 -19.65 -21.92 6.77
CA SER A 372 -19.35 -20.77 7.63
C SER A 372 -20.35 -19.63 7.51
N ARG A 373 -21.44 -19.79 6.75
CA ARG A 373 -22.42 -18.71 6.48
C ARG A 373 -21.77 -17.41 5.98
N GLY A 374 -20.73 -17.52 5.16
CA GLY A 374 -19.98 -16.39 4.61
C GLY A 374 -18.83 -15.87 5.48
N GLU A 375 -18.64 -16.32 6.72
CA GLU A 375 -17.60 -15.79 7.63
C GLU A 375 -16.17 -16.18 7.24
N LYS A 376 -15.99 -17.33 6.57
CA LYS A 376 -14.69 -17.85 6.13
C LYS A 376 -14.52 -17.76 4.61
N VAL A 377 -14.91 -16.63 4.04
CA VAL A 377 -14.83 -16.37 2.59
C VAL A 377 -13.79 -15.31 2.29
N LEU A 378 -12.92 -15.61 1.33
CA LEU A 378 -11.98 -14.64 0.78
C LEU A 378 -12.64 -13.93 -0.40
N TRP A 379 -12.83 -12.62 -0.27
CA TRP A 379 -13.35 -11.77 -1.33
C TRP A 379 -12.19 -11.09 -2.05
N VAL A 380 -12.18 -11.17 -3.38
CA VAL A 380 -11.26 -10.43 -4.25
C VAL A 380 -12.11 -9.50 -5.11
N ASN A 381 -11.72 -8.23 -5.18
CA ASN A 381 -12.46 -7.21 -5.91
C ASN A 381 -11.55 -6.48 -6.89
N GLU A 382 -11.83 -6.62 -8.18
CA GLU A 382 -11.17 -5.88 -9.27
C GLU A 382 -12.20 -5.08 -10.10
N SER A 383 -13.36 -4.78 -9.51
CA SER A 383 -14.43 -4.03 -10.17
C SER A 383 -14.17 -2.52 -10.15
N ILE A 384 -13.09 -2.03 -10.77
CA ILE A 384 -12.56 -0.66 -10.60
C ILE A 384 -13.65 0.44 -10.59
N SER A 385 -14.53 0.49 -11.60
CA SER A 385 -15.60 1.50 -11.68
C SER A 385 -16.68 1.38 -10.59
N ASN A 386 -16.83 0.19 -10.01
CA ASN A 386 -17.84 -0.18 -9.03
C ASN A 386 -17.25 -0.57 -7.67
N TYR A 387 -15.95 -0.34 -7.49
CA TYR A 387 -15.17 -0.70 -6.31
C TYR A 387 -15.82 -0.22 -5.00
N PRO A 388 -16.30 1.04 -4.88
CA PRO A 388 -17.03 1.50 -3.70
C PRO A 388 -18.30 0.70 -3.42
N LEU A 389 -19.11 0.44 -4.44
CA LEU A 389 -20.38 -0.26 -4.29
C LEU A 389 -20.13 -1.71 -3.86
N VAL A 390 -19.22 -2.42 -4.53
CA VAL A 390 -18.93 -3.82 -4.20
C VAL A 390 -18.43 -3.94 -2.76
N TRP A 391 -17.45 -3.14 -2.32
CA TRP A 391 -16.97 -3.28 -0.94
C TRP A 391 -17.98 -2.86 0.13
N THR A 392 -18.83 -1.89 -0.19
CA THR A 392 -19.90 -1.46 0.72
C THR A 392 -20.93 -2.57 0.92
N HIS A 393 -21.34 -3.23 -0.16
CA HIS A 393 -22.41 -4.23 -0.15
C HIS A 393 -21.95 -5.67 0.11
N LEU A 394 -20.65 -5.97 0.07
CA LEU A 394 -20.17 -7.30 0.51
C LEU A 394 -20.27 -7.52 2.03
N ARG A 395 -20.37 -6.45 2.84
CA ARG A 395 -20.58 -6.47 4.31
C ARG A 395 -19.72 -7.50 5.06
N ARG A 396 -18.40 -7.44 4.90
CA ARG A 396 -17.44 -8.41 5.49
C ARG A 396 -17.57 -8.50 7.02
N LEU A 397 -17.76 -9.70 7.55
CA LEU A 397 -18.19 -9.93 8.94
C LEU A 397 -17.08 -10.28 9.94
N ARG A 398 -15.85 -10.57 9.49
CA ARG A 398 -14.94 -11.35 10.35
C ARG A 398 -14.24 -10.50 11.42
N GLU A 399 -14.58 -10.73 12.69
CA GLU A 399 -13.64 -10.56 13.81
C GLU A 399 -12.83 -11.84 13.98
N LEU A 400 -11.51 -11.77 13.81
CA LEU A 400 -10.63 -12.85 14.21
C LEU A 400 -10.18 -12.63 15.65
N ALA A 401 -11.00 -13.04 16.61
CA ALA A 401 -10.50 -13.30 17.95
C ALA A 401 -9.62 -14.56 17.90
N ARG A 402 -8.30 -14.42 17.91
CA ARG A 402 -7.42 -15.53 18.26
C ARG A 402 -7.65 -15.84 19.74
N SER A 403 -8.40 -16.90 20.03
CA SER A 403 -8.30 -17.54 21.35
C SER A 403 -6.86 -18.04 21.52
N ARG A 404 -6.06 -17.33 22.33
CA ARG A 404 -4.91 -17.94 23.01
C ARG A 404 -5.48 -18.88 24.06
N ASN A 405 -5.94 -20.06 23.61
CA ASN A 405 -6.08 -21.32 24.32
C ASN A 405 -7.08 -22.18 23.55
N GLY A 406 -6.60 -23.30 23.02
CA GLY A 406 -7.42 -24.28 22.33
C GLY A 406 -8.33 -24.98 23.33
N THR A 407 -9.56 -24.48 23.50
CA THR A 407 -10.68 -25.30 23.96
C THR A 407 -11.99 -24.66 23.52
N ILE A 408 -12.68 -25.31 22.58
CA ILE A 408 -14.04 -24.95 22.18
C ILE A 408 -14.97 -25.45 23.29
N ARG A 409 -15.59 -24.54 24.04
CA ARG A 409 -16.79 -24.85 24.83
C ARG A 409 -17.96 -24.05 24.28
N CYS A 410 -18.84 -24.76 23.58
CA CYS A 410 -20.14 -24.28 23.17
C CYS A 410 -21.01 -24.19 24.43
N GLN A 411 -21.25 -22.98 24.95
CA GLN A 411 -22.33 -22.78 25.92
C GLN A 411 -23.64 -22.59 25.16
N ARG A 412 -24.44 -23.67 25.10
CA ARG A 412 -25.89 -23.55 24.94
C ARG A 412 -26.50 -23.11 26.27
N LYS A 413 -27.42 -22.16 26.23
CA LYS A 413 -28.39 -21.90 27.30
C LYS A 413 -29.66 -21.28 26.68
N PRO A 414 -30.81 -21.47 27.35
CA PRO A 414 -31.47 -22.72 27.70
C PRO A 414 -32.34 -23.23 26.54
#